data_AF-A0A1D2WFG3-F1
#
_entry.id   AF-A0A1D2WFG3-F1
#
_cell.length_a   1.000
_cell.length_b   1.000
_cell.length_c   1.000
_cell.angle_alpha   90.00
_cell.angle_beta   90.00
_cell.angle_gamma   90.00
#
_symmetry.space_group_name_H-M   'P 1'
#
loop_
_entity.id
_entity.type
_entity.pdbx_description
1 polymer ?
#
loop_
_entity_poly.entity_id
_entity_poly.type
_entity_poly.pdbx_seq_one_letter_code
_entity_poly.pdbx_strand_id
1 'polypeptide(L)'
;MDDNQEDSRLEMSQQNKQIIQQVFELELDGHKDARELYKEEIAGFLIKTDDGSYTLSSEKRSDGIETLHSTFGARTEAFEKFAIPSKLKEKAESRKIIRVLDICSGIGYNVSALLDYLNDSDVVIEVDMVESSLETLATTLFIPDICKSHGFVKKTIELYLIENGYLQYNKVLSDIPSNIKLNIHVCDARDFLKENANKEYDAVFLDPFSPAKCPELYTVDFFNKLKEFLTTTSLILTYTAASAVRSAMIKVGLHVGEGPQFHRSGGTIASKCFDLLDKPLAFGDEKVIALSDVGVPYMDPDLSDDYNTIIARRQSIRSKIRGVSVFPSSSKLPRYLGIDPMEIEDETLRDKLNGYVQNMGFEALNDPRILSMLDIDRNAPSKNQVLELEQNMEYILNSI
;
A
#
# COMPACT_ATOMS: atom_id res chain seq x y z
N MET A 1 -22.02 27.14 -4.05
CA MET A 1 -21.82 26.35 -2.81
C MET A 1 -20.53 25.61 -3.06
N ASP A 2 -19.51 25.92 -2.26
CA ASP A 2 -18.08 25.77 -2.61
C ASP A 2 -17.67 24.36 -3.06
N ASP A 3 -17.00 24.32 -4.22
CA ASP A 3 -16.26 23.21 -4.81
C ASP A 3 -14.96 22.91 -4.04
N ASN A 4 -15.06 22.63 -2.73
CA ASN A 4 -13.94 22.11 -1.92
C ASN A 4 -13.79 20.59 -2.05
N GLN A 5 -14.04 20.02 -3.24
CA GLN A 5 -13.95 18.56 -3.46
C GLN A 5 -12.51 18.05 -3.70
N GLU A 6 -11.54 18.94 -4.01
CA GLU A 6 -10.14 18.54 -4.23
C GLU A 6 -9.37 18.16 -2.95
N ASP A 7 -9.96 18.35 -1.76
CA ASP A 7 -9.39 18.00 -0.45
C ASP A 7 -9.92 16.68 0.15
N SER A 8 -10.82 15.99 -0.56
CA SER A 8 -11.40 14.72 -0.10
C SER A 8 -10.41 13.55 -0.27
N ARG A 9 -10.58 12.44 0.46
CA ARG A 9 -9.76 11.21 0.29
C ARG A 9 -10.03 10.58 -1.09
N LEU A 10 -9.05 9.87 -1.67
CA LEU A 10 -9.27 9.25 -2.98
C LEU A 10 -10.19 8.05 -2.83
N GLU A 11 -11.35 8.12 -3.46
CA GLU A 11 -12.38 7.09 -3.40
C GLU A 11 -12.97 6.85 -4.80
N MET A 12 -14.01 6.04 -4.91
CA MET A 12 -14.76 5.88 -6.15
C MET A 12 -15.49 7.18 -6.57
N SER A 13 -15.93 7.26 -7.83
CA SER A 13 -16.58 8.47 -8.38
C SER A 13 -17.83 8.91 -7.62
N GLN A 14 -18.02 10.23 -7.46
CA GLN A 14 -19.24 10.81 -6.87
C GLN A 14 -20.50 10.27 -7.55
N GLN A 15 -20.48 10.09 -8.87
CA GLN A 15 -21.60 9.51 -9.61
C GLN A 15 -21.91 8.08 -9.12
N ASN A 16 -20.89 7.23 -8.98
CA ASN A 16 -21.08 5.85 -8.51
C ASN A 16 -21.51 5.82 -7.03
N LYS A 17 -20.98 6.73 -6.20
CA LYS A 17 -21.43 6.89 -4.81
C LYS A 17 -22.91 7.25 -4.72
N GLN A 18 -23.36 8.20 -5.54
CA GLN A 18 -24.76 8.61 -5.60
C GLN A 18 -25.68 7.44 -5.96
N ILE A 19 -25.26 6.56 -6.87
CA ILE A 19 -26.04 5.35 -7.21
C ILE A 19 -26.19 4.44 -5.98
N ILE A 20 -25.11 4.21 -5.22
CA ILE A 20 -25.17 3.41 -4.00
C ILE A 20 -26.05 4.07 -2.93
N GLN A 21 -25.95 5.39 -2.77
CA GLN A 21 -26.78 6.16 -1.84
C GLN A 21 -28.27 6.08 -2.19
N GLN A 22 -28.63 6.13 -3.48
CA GLN A 22 -30.00 5.94 -3.94
C GLN A 22 -30.54 4.55 -3.58
N VAL A 23 -29.70 3.51 -3.61
CA VAL A 23 -30.10 2.18 -3.14
C VAL A 23 -30.44 2.21 -1.64
N PHE A 24 -29.63 2.88 -0.83
CA PHE A 24 -29.88 3.03 0.61
C PHE A 24 -31.20 3.75 0.86
N GLU A 25 -31.39 4.91 0.23
CA GLU A 25 -32.62 5.70 0.35
C GLU A 25 -33.85 4.87 -0.03
N LEU A 26 -33.81 4.22 -1.19
CA LEU A 26 -34.94 3.44 -1.68
C LEU A 26 -35.24 2.23 -0.78
N GLU A 27 -34.21 1.54 -0.28
CA GLU A 27 -34.41 0.43 0.66
C GLU A 27 -34.99 0.92 2.00
N LEU A 28 -34.53 2.08 2.50
CA LEU A 28 -35.04 2.71 3.72
C LEU A 28 -36.50 3.18 3.61
N ASP A 29 -36.92 3.57 2.41
CA ASP A 29 -38.32 3.87 2.05
C ASP A 29 -39.20 2.60 1.93
N GLY A 30 -38.62 1.42 2.17
CA GLY A 30 -39.34 0.16 2.27
C GLY A 30 -39.35 -0.65 0.98
N HIS A 31 -38.64 -0.24 -0.07
CA HIS A 31 -38.56 -0.99 -1.33
C HIS A 31 -37.66 -2.23 -1.17
N LYS A 32 -38.30 -3.40 -1.02
CA LYS A 32 -37.61 -4.69 -0.84
C LYS A 32 -36.75 -5.10 -2.03
N ASP A 33 -36.99 -4.54 -3.21
CA ASP A 33 -36.29 -4.83 -4.46
C ASP A 33 -35.26 -3.76 -4.85
N ALA A 34 -35.00 -2.74 -4.01
CA ALA A 34 -34.06 -1.64 -4.29
C ALA A 34 -32.71 -2.11 -4.86
N ARG A 35 -32.07 -3.11 -4.24
CA ARG A 35 -30.79 -3.65 -4.71
C ARG A 35 -30.88 -4.35 -6.07
N GLU A 36 -31.99 -5.02 -6.38
CA GLU A 36 -32.16 -5.66 -7.69
C GLU A 36 -32.44 -4.63 -8.78
N LEU A 37 -33.16 -3.54 -8.47
CA LEU A 37 -33.44 -2.44 -9.41
C LEU A 37 -32.16 -1.78 -9.92
N TYR A 38 -31.17 -1.59 -9.04
CA TYR A 38 -29.90 -0.93 -9.37
C TYR A 38 -28.78 -1.89 -9.77
N LYS A 39 -29.03 -3.19 -9.78
CA LYS A 39 -28.00 -4.21 -10.00
C LYS A 39 -27.26 -4.05 -11.33
N GLU A 40 -27.99 -3.82 -12.41
CA GLU A 40 -27.40 -3.65 -13.75
C GLU A 40 -26.61 -2.34 -13.87
N GLU A 41 -27.09 -1.27 -13.24
CA GLU A 41 -26.39 0.02 -13.22
C GLU A 41 -25.08 -0.07 -12.44
N ILE A 42 -25.10 -0.72 -11.28
CA ILE A 42 -23.90 -0.97 -10.46
C ILE A 42 -22.94 -1.92 -11.17
N ALA A 43 -23.45 -2.98 -11.80
CA ALA A 43 -22.63 -3.86 -12.63
C ALA A 43 -21.95 -3.10 -13.78
N GLY A 44 -22.59 -2.05 -14.31
CA GLY A 44 -22.06 -1.22 -15.38
C GLY A 44 -20.76 -0.47 -15.05
N PHE A 45 -20.47 -0.21 -13.77
CA PHE A 45 -19.22 0.43 -13.36
C PHE A 45 -18.21 -0.52 -12.69
N LEU A 46 -18.54 -1.80 -12.54
CA LEU A 46 -17.58 -2.84 -12.13
C LEU A 46 -16.69 -3.24 -13.31
N ILE A 47 -15.39 -3.37 -13.07
CA ILE A 47 -14.42 -3.80 -14.09
C ILE A 47 -14.07 -5.26 -13.83
N LYS A 48 -14.45 -6.16 -14.74
CA LYS A 48 -14.06 -7.56 -14.65
C LYS A 48 -12.56 -7.73 -14.94
N THR A 49 -11.86 -8.49 -14.11
CA THR A 49 -10.44 -8.81 -14.25
C THR A 49 -10.24 -10.16 -14.96
N ASP A 50 -9.01 -10.45 -15.39
CA ASP A 50 -8.70 -11.66 -16.18
C ASP A 50 -8.95 -12.97 -15.40
N ASP A 51 -8.81 -12.95 -14.07
CA ASP A 51 -9.12 -14.10 -13.19
C ASP A 51 -10.61 -14.25 -12.84
N GLY A 52 -11.47 -13.44 -13.45
CA GLY A 52 -12.92 -13.48 -13.27
C GLY A 52 -13.44 -12.72 -12.04
N SER A 53 -12.55 -12.17 -11.22
CA SER A 53 -12.94 -11.21 -10.17
C SER A 53 -13.24 -9.83 -10.76
N TYR A 54 -13.53 -8.86 -9.89
CA TYR A 54 -14.00 -7.51 -10.29
C TYR A 54 -13.23 -6.43 -9.55
N THR A 55 -13.00 -5.27 -10.14
CA THR A 55 -12.37 -4.13 -9.49
C THR A 55 -13.20 -2.86 -9.75
N LEU A 56 -12.83 -1.76 -9.09
CA LEU A 56 -13.50 -0.46 -9.21
C LEU A 56 -12.47 0.60 -9.57
N SER A 57 -12.90 1.60 -10.34
CA SER A 57 -12.11 2.79 -10.63
C SER A 57 -12.23 3.82 -9.51
N SER A 58 -11.12 4.45 -9.17
CA SER A 58 -11.06 5.67 -8.38
C SER A 58 -11.66 6.85 -9.14
N GLU A 59 -11.91 7.94 -8.44
CA GLU A 59 -11.95 9.26 -9.06
C GLU A 59 -10.65 9.59 -9.77
N LYS A 60 -10.73 10.55 -10.69
CA LYS A 60 -9.53 11.10 -11.28
C LYS A 60 -8.80 11.93 -10.23
N ARG A 61 -7.57 11.53 -9.92
CA ARG A 61 -6.63 12.30 -9.10
C ARG A 61 -5.30 12.36 -9.82
N SER A 62 -4.63 13.49 -9.70
CA SER A 62 -3.43 13.81 -10.48
C SER A 62 -3.64 13.59 -11.99
N ASP A 63 -2.80 12.79 -12.61
CA ASP A 63 -2.70 12.50 -14.03
C ASP A 63 -3.59 11.33 -14.49
N GLY A 64 -4.39 10.70 -13.62
CA GLY A 64 -5.25 9.61 -14.08
C GLY A 64 -6.18 8.96 -13.07
N ILE A 65 -6.85 7.92 -13.53
CA ILE A 65 -7.69 7.01 -12.73
C ILE A 65 -6.82 5.80 -12.34
N GLU A 66 -7.06 5.25 -11.14
CA GLU A 66 -6.50 3.97 -10.73
C GLU A 66 -7.63 2.99 -10.45
N THR A 67 -7.35 1.70 -10.54
CA THR A 67 -8.29 0.66 -10.09
C THR A 67 -7.89 0.20 -8.69
N LEU A 68 -8.85 -0.23 -7.87
CA LEU A 68 -8.58 -0.76 -6.52
C LEU A 68 -7.58 -1.93 -6.54
N HIS A 69 -7.67 -2.75 -7.58
CA HIS A 69 -6.82 -3.91 -7.80
C HIS A 69 -6.39 -3.99 -9.27
N SER A 70 -5.39 -4.82 -9.55
CA SER A 70 -4.90 -5.14 -10.87
C SER A 70 -5.98 -5.74 -11.78
N THR A 71 -6.04 -5.28 -13.03
CA THR A 71 -6.93 -5.85 -14.05
C THR A 71 -6.52 -7.27 -14.47
N PHE A 72 -5.27 -7.68 -14.19
CA PHE A 72 -4.80 -9.05 -14.42
C PHE A 72 -5.44 -10.07 -13.45
N GLY A 73 -6.02 -9.61 -12.34
CA GLY A 73 -6.73 -10.47 -11.40
C GLY A 73 -6.70 -9.95 -9.98
N ALA A 74 -7.82 -9.41 -9.50
CA ALA A 74 -7.90 -8.81 -8.17
C ALA A 74 -7.78 -9.88 -7.06
N ARG A 75 -8.46 -11.02 -7.24
CA ARG A 75 -8.35 -12.13 -6.28
C ARG A 75 -6.96 -12.74 -6.32
N THR A 76 -6.38 -12.93 -7.50
CA THR A 76 -5.04 -13.50 -7.64
C THR A 76 -3.99 -12.60 -6.98
N GLU A 77 -4.07 -11.29 -7.20
CA GLU A 77 -3.22 -10.31 -6.52
C GLU A 77 -3.35 -10.39 -5.00
N ALA A 78 -4.58 -10.47 -4.47
CA ALA A 78 -4.83 -10.62 -3.03
C ALA A 78 -4.12 -11.85 -2.42
N PHE A 79 -4.08 -12.97 -3.15
CA PHE A 79 -3.32 -14.15 -2.72
C PHE A 79 -1.80 -13.94 -2.78
N GLU A 80 -1.32 -13.55 -3.96
CA GLU A 80 0.11 -13.52 -4.26
C GLU A 80 0.83 -12.39 -3.52
N LYS A 81 0.17 -11.25 -3.26
CA LYS A 81 0.77 -10.07 -2.62
C LYS A 81 0.54 -10.00 -1.12
N PHE A 82 -0.55 -10.58 -0.62
CA PHE A 82 -0.95 -10.42 0.78
C PHE A 82 -1.09 -11.77 1.50
N ALA A 83 -2.03 -12.62 1.12
CA ALA A 83 -2.38 -13.80 1.91
C ALA A 83 -1.22 -14.80 2.03
N ILE A 84 -0.60 -15.21 0.91
CA ILE A 84 0.51 -16.17 0.91
C ILE A 84 1.77 -15.61 1.59
N PRO A 85 2.30 -14.43 1.18
CA PRO A 85 3.53 -13.89 1.79
C PRO A 85 3.38 -13.47 3.25
N SER A 86 2.16 -13.41 3.80
CA SER A 86 1.92 -13.11 5.22
C SER A 86 2.46 -14.17 6.18
N LYS A 87 2.71 -15.39 5.68
CA LYS A 87 3.12 -16.58 6.44
C LYS A 87 2.16 -16.93 7.59
N LEU A 88 0.88 -16.55 7.45
CA LEU A 88 -0.10 -16.76 8.52
C LEU A 88 -0.45 -18.24 8.73
N LYS A 89 -0.31 -19.11 7.71
CA LYS A 89 -0.45 -20.57 7.89
C LYS A 89 0.54 -21.11 8.90
N GLU A 90 1.82 -20.74 8.76
CA GLU A 90 2.88 -21.17 9.69
C GLU A 90 2.60 -20.65 11.10
N LYS A 91 2.15 -19.40 11.23
CA LYS A 91 1.75 -18.83 12.52
C LYS A 91 0.54 -19.57 13.12
N ALA A 92 -0.40 -20.01 12.29
CA ALA A 92 -1.59 -20.74 12.73
C ALA A 92 -1.26 -22.12 13.32
N GLU A 93 -0.09 -22.71 13.02
CA GLU A 93 0.35 -23.96 13.64
C GLU A 93 0.66 -23.83 15.14
N SER A 94 1.02 -22.61 15.59
CA SER A 94 1.45 -22.34 16.97
C SER A 94 0.55 -21.35 17.72
N ARG A 95 -0.36 -20.67 17.02
CA ARG A 95 -1.29 -19.69 17.59
C ARG A 95 -2.72 -20.21 17.58
N LYS A 96 -3.51 -19.75 18.55
CA LYS A 96 -4.97 -20.00 18.61
C LYS A 96 -5.79 -18.93 17.93
N ILE A 97 -5.23 -17.71 17.81
CA ILE A 97 -5.89 -16.55 17.24
C ILE A 97 -4.89 -15.89 16.28
N ILE A 98 -5.34 -15.60 15.07
CA ILE A 98 -4.63 -14.82 14.07
C ILE A 98 -5.36 -13.49 13.92
N ARG A 99 -4.64 -12.38 14.12
CA ARG A 99 -5.18 -11.02 13.98
C ARG A 99 -4.60 -10.34 12.74
N VAL A 100 -5.45 -9.84 11.86
CA VAL A 100 -5.04 -9.10 10.67
C VAL A 100 -5.69 -7.72 10.66
N LEU A 101 -4.90 -6.71 10.31
CA LEU A 101 -5.40 -5.37 9.98
C LEU A 101 -5.38 -5.22 8.46
N ASP A 102 -6.53 -4.99 7.86
CA ASP A 102 -6.70 -4.75 6.44
C ASP A 102 -7.04 -3.27 6.23
N ILE A 103 -6.08 -2.50 5.72
CA ILE A 103 -6.21 -1.05 5.49
C ILE A 103 -6.52 -0.82 4.02
N CYS A 104 -7.58 -0.06 3.77
CA CYS A 104 -8.23 0.11 2.47
C CYS A 104 -8.83 -1.20 1.98
N SER A 105 -9.69 -1.79 2.82
CA SER A 105 -10.33 -3.08 2.54
C SER A 105 -11.13 -3.11 1.24
N GLY A 106 -11.59 -1.95 0.74
CA GLY A 106 -12.30 -1.82 -0.53
C GLY A 106 -13.46 -2.80 -0.64
N ILE A 107 -13.36 -3.73 -1.59
CA ILE A 107 -14.37 -4.78 -1.87
C ILE A 107 -14.02 -6.15 -1.26
N GLY A 108 -13.03 -6.18 -0.37
CA GLY A 108 -12.77 -7.27 0.57
C GLY A 108 -12.05 -8.50 0.02
N TYR A 109 -11.27 -8.37 -1.06
CA TYR A 109 -10.53 -9.53 -1.59
C TYR A 109 -9.34 -9.95 -0.74
N ASN A 110 -8.61 -9.01 -0.13
CA ASN A 110 -7.50 -9.38 0.75
C ASN A 110 -7.98 -10.24 1.92
N VAL A 111 -9.11 -9.86 2.53
CA VAL A 111 -9.78 -10.67 3.55
C VAL A 111 -10.29 -11.99 2.99
N SER A 112 -10.96 -11.99 1.84
CA SER A 112 -11.47 -13.22 1.23
C SER A 112 -10.35 -14.22 0.91
N ALA A 113 -9.21 -13.71 0.41
CA ALA A 113 -8.01 -14.50 0.12
C ALA A 113 -7.36 -15.03 1.40
N LEU A 114 -7.30 -14.22 2.47
CA LEU A 114 -6.83 -14.64 3.78
C LEU A 114 -7.67 -15.79 4.35
N LEU A 115 -9.00 -15.66 4.32
CA LEU A 115 -9.90 -16.67 4.85
C LEU A 115 -9.78 -17.98 4.07
N ASP A 116 -9.74 -17.92 2.74
CA ASP A 116 -9.50 -19.09 1.88
C ASP A 116 -8.10 -19.68 2.13
N TYR A 117 -7.08 -18.85 2.34
CA TYR A 117 -5.72 -19.29 2.68
C TYR A 117 -5.69 -20.01 4.03
N LEU A 118 -6.46 -19.57 5.03
CA LEU A 118 -6.51 -20.19 6.36
C LEU A 118 -7.64 -21.20 6.56
N ASN A 119 -8.39 -21.57 5.52
CA ASN A 119 -9.65 -22.33 5.61
C ASN A 119 -9.54 -23.68 6.35
N ASP A 120 -8.36 -24.32 6.35
CA ASP A 120 -8.14 -25.61 7.00
C ASP A 120 -7.49 -25.50 8.38
N SER A 121 -7.39 -24.29 8.94
CA SER A 121 -6.80 -24.05 10.26
C SER A 121 -7.85 -23.98 11.37
N ASP A 122 -7.54 -24.57 12.52
CA ASP A 122 -8.40 -24.56 13.73
C ASP A 122 -8.29 -23.24 14.54
N VAL A 123 -7.82 -22.17 13.91
CA VAL A 123 -7.60 -20.89 14.58
C VAL A 123 -8.82 -19.99 14.50
N VAL A 124 -8.93 -19.10 15.47
CA VAL A 124 -9.82 -17.94 15.36
C VAL A 124 -9.14 -16.90 14.48
N ILE A 125 -9.82 -16.45 13.44
CA ILE A 125 -9.35 -15.40 12.55
C ILE A 125 -10.10 -14.12 12.91
N GLU A 126 -9.39 -13.11 13.39
CA GLU A 126 -9.94 -11.78 13.69
C GLU A 126 -9.37 -10.78 12.70
N VAL A 127 -10.23 -10.09 11.95
CA VAL A 127 -9.82 -9.08 10.97
C VAL A 127 -10.49 -7.76 11.28
N ASP A 128 -9.69 -6.71 11.43
CA ASP A 128 -10.19 -5.34 11.39
C ASP A 128 -10.06 -4.83 9.95
N MET A 129 -11.20 -4.53 9.32
CA MET A 129 -11.31 -4.01 7.95
C MET A 129 -11.54 -2.51 8.01
N VAL A 130 -10.58 -1.72 7.55
CA VAL A 130 -10.64 -0.26 7.59
C VAL A 130 -10.79 0.27 6.17
N GLU A 131 -11.88 0.98 5.91
CA GLU A 131 -12.19 1.56 4.60
C GLU A 131 -12.83 2.93 4.79
N SER A 132 -12.38 3.96 4.08
CA SER A 132 -12.91 5.32 4.26
C SER A 132 -14.24 5.53 3.54
N SER A 133 -14.48 4.77 2.46
CA SER A 133 -15.67 4.89 1.63
C SER A 133 -16.72 3.82 1.97
N LEU A 134 -17.81 4.25 2.60
CA LEU A 134 -18.98 3.41 2.85
C LEU A 134 -19.55 2.80 1.56
N GLU A 135 -19.62 3.59 0.49
CA GLU A 135 -20.17 3.17 -0.80
C GLU A 135 -19.28 2.13 -1.49
N THR A 136 -17.96 2.23 -1.33
CA THR A 136 -17.02 1.22 -1.82
C THR A 136 -17.26 -0.13 -1.13
N LEU A 137 -17.40 -0.14 0.21
CA LEU A 137 -17.78 -1.36 0.94
C LEU A 137 -19.11 -1.93 0.44
N ALA A 138 -20.15 -1.09 0.36
CA ALA A 138 -21.48 -1.52 -0.03
C ALA A 138 -21.55 -2.06 -1.47
N THR A 139 -20.66 -1.60 -2.35
CA THR A 139 -20.54 -2.15 -3.71
C THR A 139 -20.25 -3.66 -3.71
N THR A 140 -19.60 -4.18 -2.65
CA THR A 140 -19.36 -5.62 -2.47
C THR A 140 -20.64 -6.45 -2.57
N LEU A 141 -21.79 -5.91 -2.13
CA LEU A 141 -23.09 -6.61 -2.16
C LEU A 141 -23.60 -6.90 -3.58
N PHE A 142 -23.07 -6.22 -4.60
CA PHE A 142 -23.48 -6.33 -6.00
C PHE A 142 -22.51 -7.15 -6.84
N ILE A 143 -21.34 -7.47 -6.30
CA ILE A 143 -20.38 -8.34 -6.95
C ILE A 143 -20.93 -9.78 -6.88
N PRO A 144 -20.83 -10.61 -7.91
CA PRO A 144 -21.12 -12.04 -7.80
C PRO A 144 -20.23 -12.74 -6.76
N ASP A 145 -20.70 -13.81 -6.12
CA ASP A 145 -19.83 -14.61 -5.25
C ASP A 145 -18.80 -15.36 -6.11
N ILE A 146 -17.53 -14.96 -6.01
CA ILE A 146 -16.42 -15.62 -6.70
C ILE A 146 -15.81 -16.76 -5.87
N CYS A 147 -15.98 -16.73 -4.54
CA CYS A 147 -15.61 -17.80 -3.61
C CYS A 147 -16.48 -17.74 -2.35
N LYS A 148 -16.45 -18.82 -1.54
CA LYS A 148 -17.24 -18.93 -0.31
C LYS A 148 -16.90 -17.83 0.69
N SER A 149 -15.60 -17.53 0.87
CA SER A 149 -15.14 -16.51 1.82
C SER A 149 -15.59 -15.09 1.45
N HIS A 150 -15.75 -14.79 0.15
CA HIS A 150 -16.32 -13.50 -0.28
C HIS A 150 -17.77 -13.33 0.18
N GLY A 151 -18.53 -14.43 0.24
CA GLY A 151 -19.86 -14.44 0.83
C GLY A 151 -19.87 -14.06 2.32
N PHE A 152 -18.87 -14.45 3.10
CA PHE A 152 -18.74 -14.06 4.51
C PHE A 152 -18.44 -12.56 4.67
N VAL A 153 -17.60 -12.02 3.80
CA VAL A 153 -17.32 -10.58 3.75
C VAL A 153 -18.59 -9.80 3.40
N LYS A 154 -19.32 -10.22 2.36
CA LYS A 154 -20.62 -9.61 2.02
C LYS A 154 -21.61 -9.63 3.16
N LYS A 155 -21.70 -10.77 3.86
CA LYS A 155 -22.59 -10.90 5.01
C LYS A 155 -22.24 -9.90 6.10
N THR A 156 -20.94 -9.79 6.42
CA THR A 156 -20.45 -8.84 7.44
C THR A 156 -20.77 -7.39 7.06
N ILE A 157 -20.50 -7.02 5.80
CA ILE A 157 -20.80 -5.68 5.29
C ILE A 157 -22.31 -5.38 5.33
N GLU A 158 -23.15 -6.33 4.90
CA GLU A 158 -24.61 -6.16 4.96
C GLU A 158 -25.09 -5.95 6.40
N LEU A 159 -24.61 -6.77 7.35
CA LEU A 159 -24.98 -6.63 8.76
C LEU A 159 -24.54 -5.28 9.31
N TYR A 160 -23.30 -4.84 9.03
CA TYR A 160 -22.81 -3.52 9.41
C TYR A 160 -23.70 -2.40 8.85
N LEU A 161 -24.07 -2.47 7.57
CA LEU A 161 -24.93 -1.47 6.93
C LEU A 161 -26.34 -1.44 7.54
N ILE A 162 -26.89 -2.59 7.92
CA ILE A 162 -28.19 -2.68 8.62
C ILE A 162 -28.09 -2.08 10.03
N GLU A 163 -27.08 -2.49 10.81
CA GLU A 163 -26.87 -2.03 12.19
C GLU A 163 -26.67 -0.52 12.28
N ASN A 164 -26.09 0.10 11.24
CA ASN A 164 -25.88 1.54 11.15
C ASN A 164 -26.98 2.28 10.37
N GLY A 165 -28.08 1.61 10.02
CA GLY A 165 -29.27 2.25 9.45
C GLY A 165 -29.17 2.67 7.99
N TYR A 166 -28.27 2.07 7.21
CA TYR A 166 -28.17 2.27 5.75
C TYR A 166 -29.02 1.30 4.95
N LEU A 167 -29.32 0.12 5.53
CA LEU A 167 -30.11 -0.95 4.91
C LEU A 167 -31.11 -1.49 5.92
N GLN A 168 -32.16 -2.18 5.45
CA GLN A 168 -33.20 -2.75 6.32
C GLN A 168 -33.36 -4.26 6.17
N TYR A 169 -32.97 -4.81 5.01
CA TYR A 169 -33.27 -6.19 4.67
C TYR A 169 -32.02 -7.05 4.65
N ASN A 170 -32.03 -8.13 5.42
CA ASN A 170 -30.99 -9.15 5.42
C ASN A 170 -31.21 -10.11 4.24
N LYS A 171 -30.43 -9.94 3.17
CA LYS A 171 -30.58 -10.65 1.89
C LYS A 171 -29.37 -11.53 1.56
N VAL A 172 -28.20 -11.29 2.16
CA VAL A 172 -27.03 -12.15 1.96
C VAL A 172 -27.22 -13.45 2.74
N LEU A 173 -27.26 -14.57 2.02
CA LEU A 173 -27.58 -15.88 2.60
C LEU A 173 -26.38 -16.60 3.24
N SER A 174 -25.17 -16.06 3.10
CA SER A 174 -23.97 -16.66 3.66
C SER A 174 -23.98 -16.63 5.19
N ASP A 175 -23.61 -17.76 5.80
CA ASP A 175 -23.41 -17.88 7.25
C ASP A 175 -21.91 -17.79 7.57
N ILE A 176 -21.55 -16.86 8.46
CA ILE A 176 -20.15 -16.66 8.88
C ILE A 176 -19.78 -17.76 9.89
N PRO A 177 -18.72 -18.55 9.64
CA PRO A 177 -18.21 -19.53 10.59
C PRO A 177 -17.86 -18.89 11.95
N SER A 178 -18.11 -19.60 13.05
CA SER A 178 -17.93 -19.06 14.42
C SER A 178 -16.49 -18.71 14.79
N ASN A 179 -15.50 -19.29 14.08
CA ASN A 179 -14.09 -18.97 14.25
C ASN A 179 -13.64 -17.74 13.44
N ILE A 180 -14.51 -17.16 12.61
CA ILE A 180 -14.20 -15.96 11.81
C ILE A 180 -14.89 -14.75 12.45
N LYS A 181 -14.11 -13.72 12.75
CA LYS A 181 -14.58 -12.42 13.25
C LYS A 181 -14.08 -11.32 12.34
N LEU A 182 -14.99 -10.66 11.64
CA LEU A 182 -14.70 -9.54 10.76
C LEU A 182 -15.33 -8.29 11.36
N ASN A 183 -14.52 -7.26 11.62
CA ASN A 183 -14.96 -5.98 12.16
C ASN A 183 -14.80 -4.90 11.10
N ILE A 184 -15.86 -4.17 10.78
CA ILE A 184 -15.85 -3.08 9.79
C ILE A 184 -15.64 -1.75 10.51
N HIS A 185 -14.69 -0.95 10.01
CA HIS A 185 -14.38 0.41 10.49
C HIS A 185 -14.45 1.38 9.31
N VAL A 186 -15.51 2.18 9.23
CA VAL A 186 -15.67 3.18 8.17
C VAL A 186 -15.06 4.51 8.60
N CYS A 187 -13.77 4.69 8.32
CA CYS A 187 -13.00 5.86 8.77
C CYS A 187 -11.68 6.01 7.99
N ASP A 188 -10.95 7.11 8.23
CA ASP A 188 -9.54 7.19 7.83
C ASP A 188 -8.74 6.15 8.60
N ALA A 189 -7.79 5.49 7.93
CA ALA A 189 -6.85 4.64 8.64
C ALA A 189 -5.97 5.44 9.63
N ARG A 190 -5.71 6.73 9.39
CA ARG A 190 -5.03 7.61 10.36
C ARG A 190 -5.85 7.76 11.64
N ASP A 191 -7.17 7.95 11.52
CA ASP A 191 -8.08 8.08 12.66
C ASP A 191 -8.22 6.75 13.39
N PHE A 192 -8.36 5.64 12.66
CA PHE A 192 -8.36 4.30 13.23
C PHE A 192 -7.14 4.06 14.14
N LEU A 193 -5.94 4.38 13.65
CA LEU A 193 -4.70 4.20 14.42
C LEU A 193 -4.60 5.14 15.62
N LYS A 194 -5.23 6.32 15.61
CA LYS A 194 -5.29 7.24 16.76
C LYS A 194 -6.23 6.70 17.84
N GLU A 195 -7.37 6.15 17.44
CA GLU A 195 -8.47 5.79 18.35
C GLU A 195 -8.36 4.38 18.92
N ASN A 196 -7.71 3.44 18.21
CA ASN A 196 -7.69 2.02 18.56
C ASN A 196 -6.40 1.57 19.25
N ALA A 197 -5.86 2.37 20.18
CA ALA A 197 -4.64 2.01 20.90
C ALA A 197 -4.72 0.62 21.57
N ASN A 198 -3.57 -0.05 21.73
CA ASN A 198 -3.40 -1.36 22.38
C ASN A 198 -3.87 -2.59 21.60
N LYS A 199 -4.15 -2.47 20.30
CA LYS A 199 -4.30 -3.64 19.41
C LYS A 199 -2.94 -4.06 18.85
N GLU A 200 -2.75 -5.37 18.68
CA GLU A 200 -1.60 -5.94 17.99
C GLU A 200 -2.04 -6.93 16.92
N TYR A 201 -1.39 -6.88 15.76
CA TYR A 201 -1.69 -7.71 14.60
C TYR A 201 -0.52 -8.61 14.20
N ASP A 202 -0.86 -9.80 13.73
CA ASP A 202 0.03 -10.80 13.16
C ASP A 202 0.44 -10.50 11.72
N ALA A 203 -0.40 -9.74 11.01
CA ALA A 203 -0.09 -9.16 9.71
C ALA A 203 -0.88 -7.86 9.51
N VAL A 204 -0.33 -6.98 8.66
CA VAL A 204 -1.03 -5.80 8.16
C VAL A 204 -1.04 -5.87 6.64
N PHE A 205 -2.22 -5.87 6.04
CA PHE A 205 -2.40 -5.68 4.61
C PHE A 205 -2.62 -4.19 4.36
N LEU A 206 -1.65 -3.55 3.72
CA LEU A 206 -1.68 -2.13 3.40
C LEU A 206 -1.88 -1.97 1.90
N ASP A 207 -3.14 -1.72 1.51
CA ASP A 207 -3.55 -1.71 0.10
C ASP A 207 -4.30 -0.44 -0.35
N PRO A 208 -3.79 0.77 -0.05
CA PRO A 208 -4.41 1.98 -0.58
C PRO A 208 -3.99 2.21 -2.05
N PHE A 209 -4.64 3.17 -2.71
CA PHE A 209 -4.18 3.67 -4.02
C PHE A 209 -2.70 4.08 -4.01
N SER A 210 -2.10 4.26 -5.19
CA SER A 210 -0.66 4.45 -5.30
C SER A 210 -0.15 5.62 -4.45
N PRO A 211 1.12 5.61 -3.98
CA PRO A 211 1.64 6.66 -3.11
C PRO A 211 1.59 8.07 -3.69
N ALA A 212 1.48 8.21 -5.01
CA ALA A 212 1.29 9.52 -5.65
C ALA A 212 -0.13 10.05 -5.48
N LYS A 213 -1.12 9.17 -5.27
CA LYS A 213 -2.55 9.49 -5.17
C LYS A 213 -3.10 9.43 -3.74
N CYS A 214 -2.57 8.53 -2.91
CA CYS A 214 -2.93 8.41 -1.50
C CYS A 214 -1.67 8.47 -0.59
N PRO A 215 -0.90 9.58 -0.60
CA PRO A 215 0.33 9.73 0.15
C PRO A 215 0.14 9.66 1.69
N GLU A 216 -1.07 9.96 2.19
CA GLU A 216 -1.44 10.01 3.61
C GLU A 216 -1.09 8.71 4.34
N LEU A 217 -1.25 7.57 3.64
CA LEU A 217 -1.07 6.22 4.18
C LEU A 217 0.33 5.64 3.92
N TYR A 218 1.24 6.48 3.43
CA TYR A 218 2.64 6.12 3.13
C TYR A 218 3.66 7.08 3.75
N THR A 219 3.24 7.89 4.73
CA THR A 219 4.13 8.84 5.41
C THR A 219 4.98 8.18 6.47
N VAL A 220 6.11 8.80 6.82
CA VAL A 220 6.95 8.39 7.96
C VAL A 220 6.09 8.32 9.22
N ASP A 221 5.25 9.32 9.43
CA ASP A 221 4.41 9.46 10.62
C ASP A 221 3.35 8.34 10.69
N PHE A 222 2.74 8.00 9.55
CA PHE A 222 1.78 6.89 9.46
C PHE A 222 2.45 5.55 9.81
N PHE A 223 3.62 5.27 9.23
CA PHE A 223 4.36 4.05 9.55
C PHE A 223 4.87 4.02 11.00
N ASN A 224 5.23 5.18 11.55
CA ASN A 224 5.65 5.28 12.94
C ASN A 224 4.50 4.88 13.87
N LYS A 225 3.29 5.37 13.59
CA LYS A 225 2.10 4.99 14.35
C LYS A 225 1.70 3.54 14.12
N LEU A 226 1.66 3.09 12.86
CA LEU A 226 1.31 1.71 12.49
C LEU A 226 2.24 0.68 13.14
N LYS A 227 3.53 1.00 13.30
CA LYS A 227 4.52 0.13 13.96
C LYS A 227 4.13 -0.23 15.40
N GLU A 228 3.37 0.62 16.10
CA GLU A 228 2.88 0.33 17.46
C GLU A 228 1.92 -0.87 17.49
N PHE A 229 1.23 -1.14 16.38
CA PHE A 229 0.23 -2.20 16.25
C PHE A 229 0.81 -3.54 15.77
N LEU A 230 2.12 -3.61 15.57
CA LEU A 230 2.77 -4.82 15.07
C LEU A 230 3.23 -5.70 16.22
N THR A 231 2.84 -6.98 16.21
CA THR A 231 3.57 -7.99 16.99
C THR A 231 5.03 -8.07 16.54
N THR A 232 5.91 -8.67 17.34
CA THR A 232 7.33 -8.88 16.97
C THR A 232 7.49 -9.69 15.69
N THR A 233 6.53 -10.59 15.42
CA THR A 233 6.49 -11.47 14.24
C THR A 233 5.60 -10.93 13.12
N SER A 234 5.13 -9.68 13.22
CA SER A 234 4.21 -9.11 12.23
C SER A 234 4.91 -8.79 10.93
N LEU A 235 4.18 -8.94 9.82
CA LEU A 235 4.58 -8.48 8.50
C LEU A 235 3.59 -7.42 8.02
N ILE A 236 4.10 -6.27 7.57
CA ILE A 236 3.36 -5.32 6.75
C ILE A 236 3.57 -5.73 5.29
N LEU A 237 2.49 -5.91 4.55
CA LEU A 237 2.51 -6.30 3.14
C LEU A 237 1.83 -5.23 2.30
N THR A 238 2.47 -4.83 1.22
CA THR A 238 1.90 -3.87 0.26
C THR A 238 2.37 -4.17 -1.15
N TYR A 239 1.51 -3.93 -2.14
CA TYR A 239 1.82 -4.18 -3.55
C TYR A 239 2.88 -3.22 -4.10
N THR A 240 3.09 -2.06 -3.48
CA THR A 240 3.98 -1.03 -4.00
C THR A 240 5.46 -1.30 -3.71
N ALA A 241 6.32 -1.00 -4.67
CA ALA A 241 7.79 -1.02 -4.54
C ALA A 241 8.39 0.41 -4.53
N ALA A 242 7.58 1.43 -4.28
CA ALA A 242 8.01 2.82 -4.35
C ALA A 242 9.12 3.14 -3.32
N SER A 243 10.19 3.78 -3.77
CA SER A 243 11.36 4.11 -2.94
C SER A 243 11.02 5.01 -1.76
N ALA A 244 10.09 5.96 -1.92
CA ALA A 244 9.62 6.83 -0.85
C ALA A 244 8.92 6.06 0.28
N VAL A 245 8.18 5.00 -0.05
CA VAL A 245 7.47 4.15 0.92
C VAL A 245 8.48 3.31 1.70
N ARG A 246 9.40 2.65 0.99
CA ARG A 246 10.47 1.86 1.60
C ARG A 246 11.37 2.73 2.50
N SER A 247 11.68 3.94 2.04
CA SER A 247 12.39 4.96 2.83
C SER A 247 11.64 5.29 4.11
N ALA A 248 10.34 5.57 4.03
CA ALA A 248 9.52 5.90 5.21
C ALA A 248 9.52 4.78 6.26
N MET A 249 9.38 3.52 5.82
CA MET A 249 9.49 2.34 6.70
C MET A 249 10.88 2.21 7.34
N ILE A 250 11.96 2.44 6.57
CA ILE A 250 13.35 2.40 7.08
C ILE A 250 13.58 3.50 8.13
N LYS A 251 13.09 4.72 7.90
CA LYS A 251 13.23 5.86 8.82
C LYS A 251 12.58 5.61 10.19
N VAL A 252 11.49 4.84 10.24
CA VAL A 252 10.86 4.42 11.50
C VAL A 252 11.48 3.15 12.09
N GLY A 253 12.57 2.66 11.50
CA GLY A 253 13.38 1.55 11.99
C GLY A 253 12.89 0.16 11.59
N LEU A 254 11.89 0.04 10.71
CA LEU A 254 11.45 -1.25 10.17
C LEU A 254 12.50 -1.80 9.18
N HIS A 255 12.65 -3.12 9.18
CA HIS A 255 13.36 -3.83 8.12
C HIS A 255 12.45 -3.97 6.91
N VAL A 256 13.03 -3.86 5.71
CA VAL A 256 12.30 -3.86 4.44
C VAL A 256 12.96 -4.86 3.49
N GLY A 257 12.13 -5.67 2.83
CA GLY A 257 12.54 -6.64 1.83
C GLY A 257 11.65 -6.58 0.59
N GLU A 258 12.03 -7.33 -0.44
CA GLU A 258 11.23 -7.44 -1.65
C GLU A 258 9.98 -8.28 -1.39
N GLY A 259 8.81 -7.71 -1.71
CA GLY A 259 7.58 -8.49 -1.79
C GLY A 259 7.52 -9.30 -3.09
N PRO A 260 6.66 -10.33 -3.13
CA PRO A 260 6.49 -11.17 -4.31
C PRO A 260 6.13 -10.35 -5.55
N GLN A 261 6.55 -10.85 -6.71
CA GLN A 261 6.22 -10.25 -8.00
C GLN A 261 4.93 -10.87 -8.53
N PHE A 262 3.98 -10.03 -8.90
CA PHE A 262 2.81 -10.45 -9.66
C PHE A 262 2.87 -9.72 -11.01
N HIS A 263 2.98 -10.47 -12.10
CA HIS A 263 3.32 -9.93 -13.42
C HIS A 263 4.61 -9.07 -13.39
N ARG A 264 4.50 -7.77 -13.65
CA ARG A 264 5.66 -6.87 -13.84
C ARG A 264 5.98 -6.01 -12.61
N SER A 265 5.15 -6.04 -11.57
CA SER A 265 5.33 -5.22 -10.37
C SER A 265 5.77 -6.08 -9.18
N GLY A 266 6.89 -5.71 -8.56
CA GLY A 266 7.29 -6.20 -7.24
C GLY A 266 6.56 -5.44 -6.13
N GLY A 267 6.48 -6.03 -4.93
CA GLY A 267 5.90 -5.40 -3.75
C GLY A 267 6.93 -5.05 -2.68
N THR A 268 6.45 -4.76 -1.48
CA THR A 268 7.28 -4.54 -0.29
C THR A 268 6.73 -5.35 0.87
N ILE A 269 7.63 -6.02 1.59
CA ILE A 269 7.35 -6.62 2.90
C ILE A 269 8.22 -5.90 3.93
N ALA A 270 7.62 -5.52 5.06
CA ALA A 270 8.34 -4.88 6.15
C ALA A 270 8.01 -5.51 7.50
N SER A 271 8.97 -5.47 8.43
CA SER A 271 8.81 -6.01 9.78
C SER A 271 9.72 -5.32 10.80
N LYS A 272 9.38 -5.48 12.09
CA LYS A 272 10.28 -5.19 13.20
C LYS A 272 11.48 -6.16 13.23
N CYS A 273 11.32 -7.37 12.70
CA CYS A 273 12.34 -8.42 12.71
C CYS A 273 12.86 -8.69 11.29
N PHE A 274 14.18 -8.59 11.11
CA PHE A 274 14.83 -8.88 9.83
C PHE A 274 14.66 -10.33 9.38
N ASP A 275 14.73 -11.27 10.33
CA ASP A 275 14.75 -12.72 10.05
C ASP A 275 13.46 -13.25 9.41
N LEU A 276 12.40 -12.44 9.37
CA LEU A 276 11.13 -12.78 8.71
C LEU A 276 11.14 -12.50 7.20
N LEU A 277 12.12 -11.73 6.73
CA LEU A 277 12.21 -11.26 5.34
C LEU A 277 13.05 -12.24 4.52
N ASP A 278 12.40 -12.94 3.58
CA ASP A 278 13.09 -13.96 2.77
C ASP A 278 14.05 -13.36 1.74
N LYS A 279 13.71 -12.17 1.23
CA LYS A 279 14.43 -11.53 0.15
C LYS A 279 14.82 -10.09 0.51
N PRO A 280 16.12 -9.80 0.64
CA PRO A 280 16.58 -8.41 0.81
C PRO A 280 16.30 -7.60 -0.46
N LEU A 281 16.42 -6.28 -0.36
CA LEU A 281 16.32 -5.40 -1.52
C LEU A 281 17.54 -5.59 -2.43
N ALA A 282 17.33 -5.55 -3.74
CA ALA A 282 18.45 -5.44 -4.68
C ALA A 282 19.25 -4.15 -4.43
N PHE A 283 20.58 -4.20 -4.57
CA PHE A 283 21.42 -3.02 -4.32
C PHE A 283 21.04 -1.78 -5.14
N GLY A 284 20.62 -2.00 -6.38
CA GLY A 284 20.15 -0.90 -7.21
C GLY A 284 18.96 -0.16 -6.58
N ASP A 285 18.08 -0.87 -5.87
CA ASP A 285 16.97 -0.27 -5.13
C ASP A 285 17.46 0.44 -3.87
N GLU A 286 18.40 -0.16 -3.13
CA GLU A 286 19.03 0.45 -1.95
C GLU A 286 19.70 1.78 -2.30
N LYS A 287 20.47 1.82 -3.41
CA LYS A 287 21.05 3.06 -3.96
C LYS A 287 19.98 4.09 -4.31
N VAL A 288 18.88 3.68 -4.94
CA VAL A 288 17.78 4.62 -5.29
C VAL A 288 17.11 5.16 -4.02
N ILE A 289 16.90 4.33 -3.00
CA ILE A 289 16.28 4.75 -1.73
C ILE A 289 17.20 5.74 -1.00
N ALA A 290 18.47 5.38 -0.82
CA ALA A 290 19.41 6.17 -0.02
C ALA A 290 19.90 7.44 -0.74
N LEU A 291 20.21 7.33 -2.03
CA LEU A 291 21.05 8.32 -2.71
C LEU A 291 20.29 9.19 -3.70
N SER A 292 18.96 9.16 -3.72
CA SER A 292 18.19 9.86 -4.74
C SER A 292 17.00 10.65 -4.24
N ASP A 293 16.60 11.66 -5.00
CA ASP A 293 15.45 12.50 -4.66
C ASP A 293 14.12 11.73 -4.64
N VAL A 294 13.98 10.61 -5.37
CA VAL A 294 12.76 9.79 -5.28
C VAL A 294 12.68 8.98 -3.98
N GLY A 295 13.81 8.80 -3.29
CA GLY A 295 13.91 8.19 -1.97
C GLY A 295 13.40 9.09 -0.83
N VAL A 296 13.18 10.38 -1.09
CA VAL A 296 12.56 11.30 -0.11
C VAL A 296 11.17 10.78 0.28
N PRO A 297 10.90 10.50 1.56
CA PRO A 297 9.62 9.96 2.00
C PRO A 297 8.53 11.04 2.00
N TYR A 298 7.28 10.61 2.17
CA TYR A 298 6.16 11.49 2.49
C TYR A 298 6.12 11.75 4.00
N MET A 299 5.59 12.91 4.41
CA MET A 299 5.51 13.33 5.83
C MET A 299 4.11 13.88 6.09
N ASP A 300 3.52 13.54 7.23
CA ASP A 300 2.23 14.00 7.76
C ASP A 300 2.32 14.04 9.31
N PRO A 301 3.01 15.05 9.89
CA PRO A 301 3.41 15.04 11.29
C PRO A 301 2.27 14.87 12.30
N ASP A 302 1.09 15.40 12.00
CA ASP A 302 -0.09 15.36 12.86
C ASP A 302 -1.10 14.26 12.46
N LEU A 303 -0.76 13.47 11.44
CA LEU A 303 -1.63 12.45 10.84
C LEU A 303 -2.99 13.05 10.41
N SER A 304 -2.97 14.24 9.83
CA SER A 304 -4.18 14.98 9.47
C SER A 304 -3.98 15.95 8.30
N ASP A 305 -2.77 16.05 7.76
CA ASP A 305 -2.53 16.88 6.59
C ASP A 305 -3.35 16.37 5.38
N ASP A 306 -3.79 17.30 4.54
CA ASP A 306 -4.44 16.98 3.28
C ASP A 306 -3.44 16.48 2.23
N TYR A 307 -3.98 15.88 1.17
CA TYR A 307 -3.25 15.38 0.02
C TYR A 307 -2.26 16.41 -0.56
N ASN A 308 -2.73 17.64 -0.80
CA ASN A 308 -1.96 18.68 -1.49
C ASN A 308 -0.79 19.15 -0.63
N THR A 309 -1.00 19.30 0.67
CA THR A 309 0.02 19.67 1.65
C THR A 309 1.15 18.63 1.68
N ILE A 310 0.81 17.34 1.76
CA ILE A 310 1.81 16.26 1.81
C ILE A 310 2.62 16.21 0.50
N ILE A 311 1.94 16.31 -0.66
CA ILE A 311 2.59 16.30 -1.97
C ILE A 311 3.50 17.52 -2.15
N ALA A 312 3.02 18.72 -1.85
CA ALA A 312 3.76 19.96 -2.00
C ALA A 312 5.00 19.99 -1.10
N ARG A 313 4.88 19.52 0.15
CA ARG A 313 6.01 19.38 1.08
C ARG A 313 7.08 18.48 0.51
N ARG A 314 6.71 17.28 0.04
CA ARG A 314 7.66 16.34 -0.55
C ARG A 314 8.31 16.92 -1.81
N GLN A 315 7.55 17.53 -2.71
CA GLN A 315 8.07 18.15 -3.93
C GLN A 315 9.06 19.29 -3.62
N SER A 316 8.75 20.13 -2.63
CA SER A 316 9.63 21.21 -2.17
C SER A 316 10.97 20.68 -1.67
N ILE A 317 10.96 19.62 -0.84
CA ILE A 317 12.17 18.97 -0.34
C ILE A 317 12.98 18.41 -1.51
N ARG A 318 12.34 17.61 -2.38
CA ARG A 318 12.98 17.00 -3.54
C ARG A 318 13.67 18.03 -4.43
N SER A 319 13.00 19.14 -4.72
CA SER A 319 13.54 20.21 -5.56
C SER A 319 14.81 20.85 -4.95
N LYS A 320 14.84 21.03 -3.63
CA LYS A 320 15.98 21.65 -2.92
C LYS A 320 17.21 20.75 -2.86
N ILE A 321 17.02 19.44 -2.70
CA ILE A 321 18.13 18.50 -2.46
C ILE A 321 18.68 17.84 -3.73
N ARG A 322 17.88 17.81 -4.80
CA ARG A 322 18.21 17.11 -6.05
C ARG A 322 19.43 17.73 -6.73
N GLY A 323 20.45 16.91 -6.96
CA GLY A 323 21.71 17.37 -7.55
C GLY A 323 22.55 18.22 -6.59
N VAL A 324 22.19 18.26 -5.31
CA VAL A 324 22.90 19.01 -4.27
C VAL A 324 23.35 18.05 -3.18
N SER A 325 22.40 17.49 -2.42
CA SER A 325 22.68 16.52 -1.35
C SER A 325 22.31 15.08 -1.68
N VAL A 326 21.63 14.85 -2.80
CA VAL A 326 21.34 13.52 -3.36
C VAL A 326 21.41 13.56 -4.89
N PHE A 327 21.66 12.41 -5.50
CA PHE A 327 21.68 12.31 -6.96
C PHE A 327 20.28 12.45 -7.56
N PRO A 328 20.14 13.08 -8.75
CA PRO A 328 18.86 13.12 -9.44
C PRO A 328 18.43 11.72 -9.88
N SER A 329 17.14 11.40 -9.75
CA SER A 329 16.57 10.14 -10.25
C SER A 329 16.47 10.06 -11.79
N SER A 330 16.85 11.13 -12.49
CA SER A 330 16.85 11.22 -13.96
C SER A 330 17.60 10.06 -14.57
N SER A 331 17.05 9.47 -15.63
CA SER A 331 17.68 8.35 -16.34
C SER A 331 18.06 7.16 -15.44
N LYS A 332 17.43 7.03 -14.26
CA LYS A 332 17.75 6.01 -13.24
C LYS A 332 19.20 6.08 -12.75
N LEU A 333 19.81 7.27 -12.75
CA LEU A 333 21.22 7.49 -12.39
C LEU A 333 21.70 6.73 -11.13
N PRO A 334 20.99 6.71 -10.00
CA PRO A 334 21.48 6.02 -8.80
C PRO A 334 21.81 4.53 -9.03
N ARG A 335 21.15 3.87 -10.00
CA ARG A 335 21.44 2.46 -10.35
C ARG A 335 22.79 2.29 -11.04
N TYR A 336 23.28 3.32 -11.73
CA TYR A 336 24.53 3.31 -12.48
C TYR A 336 25.75 3.79 -11.68
N LEU A 337 25.55 4.35 -10.48
CA LEU A 337 26.66 4.75 -9.61
C LEU A 337 27.57 3.54 -9.33
N GLY A 338 28.88 3.74 -9.50
CA GLY A 338 29.92 2.73 -9.33
C GLY A 338 30.18 1.82 -10.54
N ILE A 339 29.45 2.00 -11.65
CA ILE A 339 29.71 1.27 -12.91
C ILE A 339 30.79 2.01 -13.70
N ASP A 340 31.69 1.27 -14.36
CA ASP A 340 32.60 1.85 -15.34
C ASP A 340 31.79 2.42 -16.53
N PRO A 341 31.86 3.74 -16.81
CA PRO A 341 31.12 4.33 -17.92
C PRO A 341 31.33 3.63 -19.27
N MET A 342 32.47 2.98 -19.49
CA MET A 342 32.75 2.25 -20.73
C MET A 342 31.91 0.96 -20.89
N GLU A 343 31.33 0.44 -19.82
CA GLU A 343 30.39 -0.70 -19.87
C GLU A 343 28.98 -0.30 -20.32
N ILE A 344 28.68 1.00 -20.39
CA ILE A 344 27.39 1.52 -20.85
C ILE A 344 27.46 1.72 -22.37
N GLU A 345 26.89 0.77 -23.13
CA GLU A 345 26.89 0.78 -24.60
C GLU A 345 26.17 2.00 -25.21
N ASP A 346 25.08 2.47 -24.58
CA ASP A 346 24.37 3.67 -25.02
C ASP A 346 25.17 4.92 -24.63
N GLU A 347 25.92 5.46 -25.59
CA GLU A 347 26.74 6.66 -25.41
C GLU A 347 25.92 7.87 -24.97
N THR A 348 24.70 8.03 -25.48
CA THR A 348 23.84 9.17 -25.12
C THR A 348 23.39 9.08 -23.66
N LEU A 349 23.08 7.87 -23.20
CA LEU A 349 22.77 7.62 -21.79
C LEU A 349 24.00 7.84 -20.92
N ARG A 350 25.16 7.26 -21.29
CA ARG A 350 26.43 7.40 -20.59
C ARG A 350 26.80 8.87 -20.38
N ASP A 351 26.74 9.68 -21.43
CA ASP A 351 27.12 11.09 -21.36
C ASP A 351 26.17 11.90 -20.48
N LYS A 352 24.86 11.60 -20.52
CA LYS A 352 23.87 12.20 -19.61
C LYS A 352 24.16 11.84 -18.15
N LEU A 353 24.45 10.57 -17.87
CA LEU A 353 24.72 10.08 -16.52
C LEU A 353 26.00 10.71 -15.94
N ASN A 354 27.08 10.77 -16.72
CA ASN A 354 28.31 11.45 -16.33
C ASN A 354 28.07 12.95 -16.12
N GLY A 355 27.31 13.61 -16.99
CA GLY A 355 26.97 15.02 -16.82
C GLY A 355 26.24 15.30 -15.49
N TYR A 356 25.34 14.42 -15.05
CA TYR A 356 24.67 14.59 -13.77
C TYR A 356 25.62 14.50 -12.58
N VAL A 357 26.55 13.54 -12.55
CA VAL A 357 27.49 13.42 -11.42
C VAL A 357 28.56 14.51 -11.47
N GLN A 358 28.96 14.98 -12.65
CA GLN A 358 29.86 16.11 -12.84
C GLN A 358 29.30 17.42 -12.31
N ASN A 359 28.00 17.65 -12.51
CA ASN A 359 27.32 18.81 -11.92
C ASN A 359 27.31 18.78 -10.38
N MET A 360 27.49 17.60 -9.78
CA MET A 360 27.63 17.42 -8.33
C MET A 360 29.10 17.41 -7.86
N GLY A 361 30.06 17.67 -8.75
CA GLY A 361 31.48 17.75 -8.43
C GLY A 361 32.24 16.41 -8.51
N PHE A 362 31.65 15.36 -9.07
CA PHE A 362 32.31 14.06 -9.33
C PHE A 362 32.90 13.99 -10.75
N GLU A 363 33.98 13.23 -10.96
CA GLU A 363 34.62 13.13 -12.27
C GLU A 363 33.78 12.29 -13.26
N ALA A 364 33.25 11.16 -12.79
CA ALA A 364 32.45 10.20 -13.56
C ALA A 364 31.65 9.26 -12.63
N LEU A 365 30.86 8.33 -13.19
CA LEU A 365 30.08 7.35 -12.42
C LEU A 365 30.91 6.45 -11.49
N ASN A 366 32.19 6.24 -11.81
CA ASN A 366 33.15 5.43 -11.06
C ASN A 366 34.19 6.30 -10.34
N ASP A 367 33.88 7.58 -10.07
CA ASP A 367 34.74 8.45 -9.24
C ASP A 367 35.12 7.73 -7.92
N PRO A 368 36.40 7.76 -7.49
CA PRO A 368 36.85 7.09 -6.28
C PRO A 368 36.02 7.43 -5.03
N ARG A 369 35.47 8.65 -4.93
CA ARG A 369 34.58 9.06 -3.84
C ARG A 369 33.24 8.34 -3.92
N ILE A 370 32.66 8.20 -5.12
CA ILE A 370 31.44 7.40 -5.33
C ILE A 370 31.72 5.94 -4.98
N LEU A 371 32.85 5.37 -5.41
CA LEU A 371 33.20 4.00 -5.05
C LEU A 371 33.34 3.81 -3.54
N SER A 372 34.01 4.75 -2.85
CA SER A 372 34.10 4.75 -1.38
C SER A 372 32.74 4.91 -0.70
N MET A 373 31.81 5.67 -1.28
CA MET A 373 30.45 5.81 -0.74
C MET A 373 29.70 4.48 -0.76
N LEU A 374 29.91 3.68 -1.80
CA LEU A 374 29.22 2.41 -2.05
C LEU A 374 29.89 1.21 -1.38
N ASP A 375 31.06 1.40 -0.77
CA ASP A 375 31.82 0.37 -0.07
C ASP A 375 31.25 0.15 1.34
N ILE A 376 30.17 -0.62 1.41
CA ILE A 376 29.41 -0.95 2.63
C ILE A 376 29.32 -2.47 2.81
N ASP A 377 28.97 -2.94 4.02
CA ASP A 377 28.74 -4.37 4.25
C ASP A 377 27.52 -4.89 3.48
N ARG A 378 27.80 -5.66 2.43
CA ARG A 378 26.79 -6.24 1.54
C ARG A 378 25.93 -7.32 2.16
N ASN A 379 26.35 -7.88 3.29
CA ASN A 379 25.61 -8.90 4.01
C ASN A 379 24.70 -8.31 5.10
N ALA A 380 24.83 -7.02 5.40
CA ALA A 380 23.97 -6.36 6.37
C ALA A 380 22.52 -6.30 5.87
N PRO A 381 21.52 -6.20 6.76
CA PRO A 381 20.13 -5.98 6.36
C PRO A 381 19.99 -4.74 5.46
N SER A 382 19.08 -4.76 4.47
CA SER A 382 18.88 -3.64 3.54
C SER A 382 18.62 -2.29 4.22
N LYS A 383 17.95 -2.30 5.38
CA LYS A 383 17.79 -1.12 6.24
C LYS A 383 19.14 -0.49 6.61
N ASN A 384 20.08 -1.31 7.04
CA ASN A 384 21.39 -0.85 7.49
C ASN A 384 22.22 -0.37 6.29
N GLN A 385 22.19 -1.11 5.17
CA GLN A 385 22.85 -0.69 3.93
C GLN A 385 22.34 0.68 3.45
N VAL A 386 21.03 0.92 3.46
CA VAL A 386 20.44 2.21 3.10
C VAL A 386 20.92 3.33 4.03
N LEU A 387 20.89 3.13 5.35
CA LEU A 387 21.30 4.14 6.31
C LEU A 387 22.80 4.45 6.22
N GLU A 388 23.64 3.44 5.97
CA GLU A 388 25.08 3.61 5.78
C GLU A 388 25.40 4.38 4.49
N LEU A 389 24.70 4.09 3.39
CA LEU A 389 24.80 4.85 2.14
C LEU A 389 24.44 6.33 2.35
N GLU A 390 23.36 6.62 3.08
CA GLU A 390 22.96 8.00 3.39
C GLU A 390 24.05 8.73 4.19
N GLN A 391 24.62 8.08 5.21
CA GLN A 391 25.69 8.63 6.04
C GLN A 391 26.97 8.88 5.23
N ASN A 392 27.37 7.92 4.38
CA ASN A 392 28.55 8.05 3.53
C ASN A 392 28.40 9.22 2.54
N MET A 393 27.21 9.38 1.94
CA MET A 393 26.93 10.49 1.04
C MET A 393 27.04 11.85 1.74
N GLU A 394 26.45 11.98 2.93
CA GLU A 394 26.54 13.20 3.73
C GLU A 394 28.00 13.54 4.09
N TYR A 395 28.78 12.54 4.51
CA TYR A 395 30.20 12.72 4.84
C TYR A 395 31.03 13.19 3.63
N ILE A 396 30.83 12.57 2.47
CA ILE A 396 31.58 12.92 1.25
C ILE A 396 31.25 14.34 0.79
N LEU A 397 29.96 14.71 0.76
CA LEU A 397 29.56 16.04 0.31
C LEU A 397 30.01 17.15 1.25
N ASN A 398 30.09 16.90 2.56
CA ASN A 398 30.63 17.85 3.53
C ASN A 398 32.17 18.00 3.44
N SER A 399 32.83 17.11 2.69
CA SER A 399 34.29 17.12 2.49
C SER A 399 34.73 17.75 1.16
N ILE A 400 33.77 18.15 0.31
CA ILE A 400 33.96 18.85 -0.97
C ILE A 400 33.73 20.34 -0.73
#